data_AF-A0A3L5TX29-F1
#
_entry.id   AF-A0A3L5TX29-F1
#
_cell.length_a   1.000
_cell.length_b   1.000
_cell.length_c   1.000
_cell.angle_alpha   90.00
_cell.angle_beta   90.00
_cell.angle_gamma   90.00
#
_symmetry.space_group_name_H-M   'P 1'
#
loop_
_entity.id
_entity.type
_entity.pdbx_description
1 polymer ?
#
loop_
_entity_poly.entity_id
_entity_poly.type
_entity_poly.pdbx_seq_one_letter_code
_entity_poly.pdbx_strand_id
1 'polypeptide(L)'
;LEQNGGWANGLLLGDIDSPCRPFLMTSYQNPVQDLDHQEKYNRCHCSTRSLTERTFGRLKRRFHILHSEIRMKPGKACKIIFVCAIFHNICILLNELDIEDDEVIEGNDSDLEEHFNGHQD
;
A
#
# COMPACT_ATOMS: atom_id res chain seq x y z
N LEU A 1 4.77 26.79 -21.06
CA LEU A 1 3.47 26.27 -20.57
C LEU A 1 3.77 24.96 -19.84
N GLU A 2 4.32 25.07 -18.63
CA GLU A 2 4.64 23.93 -17.79
C GLU A 2 3.39 23.57 -16.98
N GLN A 3 2.82 22.40 -17.25
CA GLN A 3 1.81 21.82 -16.38
C GLN A 3 2.51 21.28 -15.13
N ASN A 4 2.66 22.13 -14.12
CA ASN A 4 2.93 21.72 -12.75
C ASN A 4 1.69 21.00 -12.21
N GLY A 5 1.50 19.75 -12.63
CA GLY A 5 0.69 18.81 -11.85
C GLY A 5 1.46 18.56 -10.56
N GLY A 6 0.99 19.11 -9.44
CA GLY A 6 1.65 18.95 -8.14
C GLY A 6 1.62 17.49 -7.69
N TRP A 7 2.66 16.73 -8.02
CA TRP A 7 2.97 15.50 -7.30
C TRP A 7 3.57 15.97 -5.97
N ALA A 8 2.96 15.56 -4.85
CA ALA A 8 3.51 15.85 -3.53
C ALA A 8 4.99 15.40 -3.50
N ASN A 9 5.86 16.20 -2.87
CA ASN A 9 7.24 15.78 -2.56
C ASN A 9 7.15 14.56 -1.63
N GLY A 10 7.21 13.36 -2.21
CA GLY A 10 7.02 12.10 -1.52
C GLY A 10 8.06 11.07 -1.97
N LEU A 11 8.39 10.17 -1.06
CA LEU A 11 9.24 9.01 -1.33
C LEU A 11 8.35 7.81 -1.63
N LEU A 12 8.77 6.95 -2.56
CA LEU A 12 8.09 5.69 -2.84
C LEU A 12 8.44 4.68 -1.75
N LEU A 13 7.47 3.86 -1.33
CA LEU A 13 7.72 2.68 -0.51
C LEU A 13 8.07 1.50 -1.44
N GLY A 14 9.23 0.90 -1.22
CA GLY A 14 9.69 -0.29 -1.93
C GLY A 14 9.39 -1.58 -1.18
N ASP A 15 9.45 -2.68 -1.92
CA ASP A 15 9.41 -4.03 -1.37
C ASP A 15 10.74 -4.37 -0.69
N ILE A 16 10.76 -5.40 0.16
CA ILE A 16 11.94 -5.78 0.95
C ILE A 16 13.18 -6.08 0.09
N ASP A 17 12.97 -6.57 -1.13
CA ASP A 17 13.97 -6.91 -2.15
C ASP A 17 14.30 -5.73 -3.08
N SER A 18 13.60 -4.60 -2.93
CA SER A 18 13.88 -3.39 -3.71
C SER A 18 15.10 -2.67 -3.16
N PRO A 19 16.04 -2.25 -4.01
CA PRO A 19 17.22 -1.56 -3.53
C PRO A 19 16.86 -0.13 -3.11
N CYS A 20 17.37 0.32 -1.97
CA CYS A 20 17.11 1.68 -1.49
C CYS A 20 17.66 2.74 -2.48
N ARG A 21 16.87 3.78 -2.75
CA ARG A 21 17.20 4.89 -3.65
C ARG A 21 16.80 6.22 -3.02
N PRO A 22 17.32 7.36 -3.49
CA PRO A 22 16.90 8.69 -3.01
C PRO A 22 15.39 8.97 -3.15
N PHE A 23 14.69 8.18 -3.98
CA PHE A 23 13.25 8.26 -4.20
C PHE A 23 12.48 7.01 -3.77
N LEU A 24 13.15 5.96 -3.26
CA LEU A 24 12.56 4.66 -2.93
C LEU A 24 13.08 4.15 -1.59
N MET A 25 12.20 4.05 -0.61
CA MET A 25 12.47 3.64 0.76
C MET A 25 12.16 2.16 0.97
N THR A 26 13.14 1.41 1.45
CA THR A 26 13.02 -0.03 1.78
C THR A 26 13.15 -0.23 3.29
N SER A 27 12.52 -1.27 3.84
CA SER A 27 12.69 -1.66 5.25
C SER A 27 14.13 -2.10 5.55
N TYR A 28 14.56 -1.98 6.80
CA TYR A 28 15.80 -2.60 7.27
C TYR A 28 15.60 -4.11 7.38
N GLN A 29 16.41 -4.90 6.67
CA GLN A 29 16.30 -6.37 6.70
C GLN A 29 16.89 -6.98 7.98
N ASN A 30 17.98 -6.40 8.49
CA ASN A 30 18.64 -6.81 9.73
C ASN A 30 18.74 -5.60 10.65
N PRO A 31 17.63 -5.20 11.31
CA PRO A 31 17.70 -4.12 12.28
C PRO A 31 18.66 -4.53 13.41
N VAL A 32 19.55 -3.62 13.79
CA VAL A 32 20.47 -3.88 14.90
C VAL A 32 19.67 -3.87 16.19
N GLN A 33 19.81 -4.93 17.00
CA GLN A 33 19.21 -5.01 18.32
C GLN A 33 19.60 -3.75 19.12
N ASP A 34 18.62 -3.12 19.76
CA ASP A 34 18.73 -1.87 20.54
C ASP A 34 18.80 -0.55 19.75
N LEU A 35 18.61 -0.54 18.42
CA LEU A 35 18.37 0.70 17.65
C LEU A 35 16.87 0.97 17.44
N ASP A 36 16.25 1.59 18.45
CA ASP A 36 14.83 1.97 18.49
C ASP A 36 14.32 2.72 17.24
N HIS A 37 15.17 3.51 16.56
CA HIS A 37 14.78 4.23 15.34
C HIS A 37 14.60 3.32 14.12
N GLN A 38 15.32 2.20 14.01
CA GLN A 38 15.18 1.26 12.89
C GLN A 38 13.89 0.46 13.02
N GLU A 39 13.56 0.04 14.25
CA GLU A 39 12.31 -0.65 14.56
C GLU A 39 11.11 0.26 14.32
N LYS A 40 11.14 1.50 14.82
CA LYS A 40 10.09 2.50 14.56
C LYS A 40 9.89 2.75 13.06
N TYR A 41 10.98 2.88 12.31
CA TYR A 41 10.91 3.03 10.87
C TYR A 41 10.25 1.82 10.19
N ASN A 42 10.71 0.60 10.50
CA ASN A 42 10.14 -0.63 9.93
C ASN A 42 8.65 -0.78 10.29
N ARG A 43 8.26 -0.45 11.52
CA ARG A 43 6.85 -0.45 11.98
C ARG A 43 5.99 0.49 11.13
N CYS A 44 6.44 1.74 10.93
CA CYS A 44 5.73 2.69 10.08
C CYS A 44 5.69 2.24 8.61
N HIS A 45 6.79 1.68 8.10
CA HIS A 45 6.91 1.18 6.73
C HIS A 45 5.91 0.03 6.49
N CYS A 46 5.92 -0.99 7.36
CA CYS A 46 4.98 -2.11 7.31
C CYS A 46 3.53 -1.66 7.43
N SER A 47 3.20 -0.78 8.38
CA SER A 47 1.83 -0.27 8.54
C SER A 47 1.31 0.43 7.28
N THR A 48 2.15 1.27 6.67
CA THR A 48 1.82 1.98 5.42
C THR A 48 1.60 1.01 4.26
N ARG A 49 2.44 -0.03 4.16
CA ARG A 49 2.31 -1.08 3.15
C ARG A 49 1.03 -1.89 3.35
N SER A 50 0.76 -2.34 4.57
CA SER A 50 -0.45 -3.10 4.94
C SER A 50 -1.72 -2.33 4.58
N LEU A 51 -1.77 -1.02 4.86
CA LEU A 51 -2.89 -0.17 4.45
C LEU A 51 -3.07 -0.17 2.93
N THR A 52 -1.98 0.02 2.19
CA THR A 52 -1.99 0.07 0.71
C THR A 52 -2.46 -1.25 0.10
N GLU A 53 -1.92 -2.38 0.58
CA GLU A 53 -2.28 -3.73 0.12
C GLU A 53 -3.76 -4.04 0.41
N ARG A 54 -4.25 -3.69 1.61
CA ARG A 54 -5.66 -3.83 1.98
C ARG A 54 -6.55 -2.97 1.08
N THR A 55 -6.16 -1.73 0.80
CA THR A 55 -6.90 -0.85 -0.14
C THR A 55 -6.97 -1.45 -1.54
N PHE A 56 -5.87 -2.02 -2.06
CA PHE A 56 -5.91 -2.72 -3.35
C PHE A 56 -6.78 -3.97 -3.30
N GLY A 57 -6.74 -4.74 -2.21
CA GLY A 57 -7.65 -5.87 -1.97
C GLY A 57 -9.12 -5.45 -2.05
N ARG A 58 -9.49 -4.34 -1.39
CA ARG A 58 -10.84 -3.77 -1.43
C ARG A 58 -11.27 -3.38 -2.84
N LEU A 59 -10.40 -2.68 -3.58
CA LEU A 59 -10.69 -2.29 -4.96
C LEU A 59 -10.89 -3.50 -5.88
N LYS A 60 -10.07 -4.55 -5.72
CA LYS A 60 -10.18 -5.80 -6.51
C LYS A 60 -11.46 -6.59 -6.20
N ARG A 61 -11.87 -6.65 -4.93
CA ARG A 61 -13.14 -7.29 -4.51
C ARG A 61 -14.35 -6.55 -5.06
N ARG A 62 -14.38 -5.21 -4.92
CA ARG A 62 -15.51 -4.39 -5.36
C ARG A 62 -15.63 -4.29 -6.88
N PHE A 63 -14.50 -4.17 -7.59
CA PHE A 63 -14.49 -4.00 -9.03
C PHE A 63 -13.80 -5.19 -9.70
N HIS A 64 -14.59 -6.15 -10.16
CA HIS A 64 -14.09 -7.40 -10.76
C HIS A 64 -13.12 -7.19 -11.94
N ILE A 65 -13.20 -6.04 -12.63
CA ILE A 65 -12.25 -5.65 -13.69
C ILE A 65 -10.79 -5.53 -13.19
N LEU A 66 -10.59 -5.29 -11.89
CA LEU A 66 -9.28 -5.20 -11.25
C LEU A 66 -8.81 -6.54 -10.67
N HIS A 67 -9.70 -7.55 -10.58
CA HIS A 67 -9.39 -8.85 -9.98
C HIS A 67 -8.43 -9.69 -10.84
N SER A 68 -8.38 -9.42 -12.15
CA SER A 68 -7.56 -10.16 -13.10
C SER A 68 -6.66 -9.22 -13.92
N GLU A 69 -5.82 -9.80 -14.76
CA GLU A 69 -4.95 -9.07 -15.67
C GLU A 69 -5.76 -8.13 -16.60
N ILE A 70 -5.44 -6.84 -16.56
CA ILE A 70 -6.06 -5.85 -17.45
C ILE A 70 -5.37 -5.89 -18.81
N ARG A 71 -6.00 -6.57 -19.78
CA ARG A 71 -5.51 -6.70 -21.17
C ARG A 71 -5.79 -5.47 -22.03
N MET A 72 -5.44 -4.29 -21.53
CA MET A 72 -5.61 -3.01 -22.23
C MET A 72 -4.31 -2.21 -22.23
N LYS A 73 -4.21 -1.23 -23.14
CA LYS A 73 -3.07 -0.30 -23.15
C LYS A 73 -2.92 0.37 -21.77
N PRO A 74 -1.70 0.61 -21.27
CA PRO A 74 -1.46 1.17 -19.93
C PRO A 74 -2.28 2.45 -19.67
N GLY A 75 -2.33 3.38 -20.62
CA GLY A 75 -3.11 4.61 -20.46
C GLY A 75 -4.62 4.39 -20.29
N LYS A 76 -5.19 3.30 -20.81
CA LYS A 76 -6.59 2.92 -20.57
C LYS A 76 -6.75 2.20 -19.23
N ALA A 77 -5.80 1.34 -18.86
CA ALA A 77 -5.79 0.67 -17.56
C ALA A 77 -5.73 1.70 -16.41
N CYS A 78 -4.85 2.71 -16.50
CA CYS A 78 -4.78 3.78 -15.50
C CYS A 78 -6.11 4.54 -15.34
N LYS A 79 -6.81 4.82 -16.44
CA LYS A 79 -8.13 5.48 -16.40
C LYS A 79 -9.18 4.61 -15.69
N ILE A 80 -9.18 3.31 -15.97
CA ILE A 80 -10.09 2.36 -15.31
C ILE A 80 -9.83 2.35 -13.80
N ILE A 81 -8.56 2.19 -13.39
CA ILE A 81 -8.15 2.19 -11.98
C ILE A 81 -8.57 3.49 -11.29
N PHE A 82 -8.35 4.64 -11.95
CA PHE A 82 -8.74 5.95 -11.43
C PHE A 82 -10.25 6.08 -11.23
N VAL A 83 -11.07 5.64 -12.19
CA VAL A 83 -12.54 5.65 -12.05
C VAL A 83 -13.00 4.72 -10.92
N CYS A 84 -12.41 3.53 -10.79
CA CYS A 84 -12.69 2.62 -9.68
C CYS A 84 -12.37 3.27 -8.33
N ALA A 85 -11.26 4.00 -8.20
CA ALA A 85 -10.94 4.73 -6.98
C ALA A 85 -11.95 5.84 -6.65
N ILE A 86 -12.41 6.60 -7.67
CA ILE A 86 -13.46 7.61 -7.49
C ILE A 86 -14.74 6.95 -6.99
N PHE A 87 -15.20 5.89 -7.64
CA PHE A 87 -16.42 5.19 -7.23
C PHE A 87 -16.30 4.57 -5.85
N HIS A 88 -15.14 4.02 -5.50
CA HIS A 88 -14.88 3.55 -4.14
C HIS A 88 -15.06 4.65 -3.10
N ASN A 89 -14.49 5.83 -3.34
CA ASN A 89 -14.63 6.98 -2.45
C ASN A 89 -16.09 7.45 -2.33
N ILE A 90 -16.84 7.44 -3.43
CA ILE A 90 -18.28 7.74 -3.40
C ILE A 90 -19.03 6.72 -2.54
N CYS A 91 -18.78 5.43 -2.69
CA CYS A 91 -19.38 4.39 -1.84
C CYS A 91 -19.07 4.59 -0.36
N ILE A 92 -17.82 4.97 -0.02
CA ILE A 92 -17.44 5.30 1.37
C ILE A 92 -18.28 6.48 1.88
N LEU A 93 -18.40 7.55 1.10
CA LEU A 93 -19.18 8.74 1.48
C LEU A 93 -20.67 8.44 1.68
N LEU A 94 -21.21 7.49 0.92
CA LEU A 94 -22.60 7.06 1.01
C LEU A 94 -22.82 5.97 2.07
N ASN A 95 -21.76 5.52 2.76
CA ASN A 95 -21.80 4.40 3.71
C ASN A 95 -22.32 3.08 3.08
N GLU A 96 -22.07 2.89 1.79
CA GLU A 96 -22.43 1.71 1.00
C GLU A 96 -21.25 0.72 0.97
N LEU A 97 -20.73 0.38 2.16
CA LEU A 97 -19.67 -0.61 2.32
C LEU A 97 -20.27 -2.02 2.43
N ASP A 98 -19.55 -3.01 1.91
CA ASP A 98 -19.99 -4.39 1.97
C ASP A 98 -19.85 -4.87 3.43
N ILE A 99 -20.81 -5.65 3.95
CA ILE A 99 -20.95 -5.98 5.39
C ILE A 99 -19.71 -6.69 6.01
N GLU A 100 -18.76 -7.15 5.19
CA GLU A 100 -17.47 -7.71 5.62
C GLU A 100 -16.37 -6.64 5.87
N ASP A 101 -16.70 -5.35 5.83
CA ASP A 101 -15.74 -4.23 5.87
C ASP A 101 -15.40 -3.69 7.28
N ASP A 102 -15.96 -4.24 8.37
CA ASP A 102 -15.65 -3.84 9.75
C ASP A 102 -14.40 -4.53 10.31
N GLU A 103 -13.23 -4.02 9.92
CA GLU A 103 -12.13 -3.85 10.87
C GLU A 103 -11.59 -2.42 10.72
N VAL A 104 -12.13 -1.51 11.52
CA VAL A 104 -11.45 -0.28 11.90
C VAL A 104 -10.27 -0.72 12.77
N ILE A 105 -9.04 -0.65 12.24
CA ILE A 105 -7.85 -0.81 13.07
C ILE A 105 -7.46 0.57 13.59
N GLU A 106 -7.88 0.87 14.82
CA GLU A 106 -7.01 1.61 15.74
C GLU A 106 -5.65 0.91 15.73
N GLY A 107 -4.58 1.62 15.36
CA GLY A 107 -3.26 1.03 15.11
C GLY A 107 -2.84 0.05 16.21
N ASN A 108 -3.03 -1.25 15.96
CA ASN A 108 -2.63 -2.29 16.88
C ASN A 108 -1.39 -2.98 16.31
N ASP A 109 -0.33 -2.88 17.10
CA ASP A 109 1.06 -3.22 16.78
C ASP A 109 1.33 -4.74 16.69
N SER A 110 0.31 -5.58 16.81
CA SER A 110 0.43 -7.03 17.03
C SER A 110 0.60 -7.88 15.77
N ASP A 111 0.25 -7.38 14.58
CA ASP A 111 0.26 -8.19 13.35
C ASP A 111 1.62 -8.22 12.63
N LEU A 112 2.67 -7.63 13.22
CA LEU A 112 3.97 -7.44 12.57
C LEU A 112 4.98 -8.58 12.76
N GLU A 113 4.66 -9.60 13.56
CA GLU A 113 5.64 -10.65 13.91
C GLU A 113 5.70 -11.86 12.95
N GLU A 114 4.73 -12.09 12.05
CA GLU A 114 4.65 -13.40 11.36
C GLU A 114 5.43 -13.56 10.04
N HIS A 115 6.12 -12.54 9.51
CA HIS A 115 6.75 -12.66 8.18
C HIS A 115 8.25 -12.36 8.04
N PHE A 116 9.01 -12.34 9.15
CA PHE A 116 10.48 -12.40 9.08
C PHE A 116 11.02 -13.79 9.47
N ASN A 117 10.70 -14.80 8.67
CA ASN A 117 11.50 -16.03 8.62
C ASN A 117 12.36 -16.01 7.35
N GLY A 118 13.41 -15.18 7.39
CA GLY A 118 14.50 -15.23 6.43
C GLY A 118 15.37 -16.46 6.70
N HIS A 119 15.33 -17.39 5.75
CA HIS A 119 16.18 -18.57 5.62
C HIS A 119 17.66 -18.23 5.88
N GLN A 120 18.31 -18.98 6.76
CA GLN A 120 19.76 -18.96 6.90
C GLN A 120 20.36 -19.78 5.76
N ASP A 121 21.12 -19.12 4.89
CA ASP A 121 22.21 -19.73 4.12
C ASP A 121 23.45 -18.80 4.22
#